data_AF-A0A5J4X332-F1
#
_entry.id   AF-A0A5J4X332-F1
#
_cell.length_a   1.000
_cell.length_b   1.000
_cell.length_c   1.000
_cell.angle_alpha   90.00
_cell.angle_beta   90.00
_cell.angle_gamma   90.00
#
_symmetry.space_group_name_H-M   'P 1'
#
loop_
_entity.id
_entity.type
_entity.pdbx_description
1 polymer ?
#
loop_
_entity_poly.entity_id
_entity_poly.type
_entity_poly.pdbx_seq_one_letter_code
_entity_poly.pdbx_strand_id
1 'polypeptide(L)'
;MASISLTQNSIIKLKNNDNTMVAFDQLISSGIWKFTAKGNIIRNAAGIGIIDARQIEIPHPFNIRSSNNNNSICYFGETVWIKGIGKICSDSEEIKSGDEVSAIVDLESYPHAFNIKINNEIQPFTVISFPDRVKFILTFGTMNDEWEFISLKELDKGPDLSRIEERWRFKYE
;
A
#
# COMPACT_ATOMS: atom_id res chain seq x y z
N MET A 1 -3.71 9.69 -18.06
CA MET A 1 -3.39 9.36 -16.66
C MET A 1 -3.73 10.57 -15.80
N ALA A 2 -4.59 10.43 -14.80
CA ALA A 2 -4.78 11.49 -13.80
C ALA A 2 -3.73 11.28 -12.71
N SER A 3 -2.74 12.17 -12.63
CA SER A 3 -1.78 12.21 -11.54
C SER A 3 -2.25 13.21 -10.49
N ILE A 4 -2.10 12.85 -9.22
CA ILE A 4 -2.44 13.73 -8.10
C ILE A 4 -1.16 14.09 -7.36
N SER A 5 -0.82 15.38 -7.35
CA SER A 5 0.16 15.97 -6.44
C SER A 5 -0.58 16.47 -5.20
N LEU A 6 -0.39 15.84 -4.04
CA LEU A 6 -1.05 16.26 -2.81
C LEU A 6 -0.14 17.15 -1.97
N THR A 7 -0.72 18.23 -1.44
CA THR A 7 -0.15 18.95 -0.30
C THR A 7 -0.43 18.17 0.98
N GLN A 8 0.39 18.38 2.02
CA GLN A 8 0.16 17.77 3.34
C GLN A 8 -1.29 18.01 3.84
N ASN A 9 -1.89 16.99 4.46
CA ASN A 9 -3.28 16.97 4.97
C ASN A 9 -4.36 17.07 3.87
N SER A 10 -4.04 16.65 2.65
CA SER A 10 -5.06 16.54 1.60
C SER A 10 -5.96 15.34 1.84
N ILE A 11 -7.27 15.54 1.72
CA ILE A 11 -8.28 14.48 1.85
C ILE A 11 -8.72 14.02 0.47
N ILE A 12 -8.65 12.72 0.23
CA ILE A 12 -9.21 12.05 -0.93
C ILE A 12 -10.46 11.32 -0.49
N LYS A 13 -11.59 11.61 -1.15
CA LYS A 13 -12.90 11.03 -0.85
C LYS A 13 -13.47 10.29 -2.05
N LEU A 14 -13.92 9.05 -1.85
CA LEU A 14 -14.64 8.31 -2.88
C LEU A 14 -16.10 8.78 -2.97
N LYS A 15 -16.55 9.16 -4.18
CA LYS A 15 -17.91 9.68 -4.43
C LYS A 15 -18.83 8.70 -5.19
N ASN A 16 -18.35 7.50 -5.51
CA ASN A 16 -19.12 6.42 -6.13
C ASN A 16 -18.92 5.11 -5.35
N ASN A 17 -19.58 4.04 -5.78
CA ASN A 17 -19.46 2.71 -5.16
C ASN A 17 -18.43 1.80 -5.86
N ASP A 18 -17.65 2.36 -6.79
CA ASP A 18 -16.70 1.59 -7.56
C ASP A 18 -15.39 1.47 -6.77
N ASN A 19 -14.93 0.22 -6.59
CA ASN A 19 -13.60 -0.03 -6.04
C ASN A 19 -12.57 0.78 -6.84
N THR A 20 -11.83 1.63 -6.17
CA THR A 20 -10.96 2.61 -6.83
C THR A 20 -9.56 2.51 -6.26
N MET A 21 -8.57 2.46 -7.14
CA MET A 21 -7.17 2.65 -6.78
C MET A 21 -6.72 4.02 -7.26
N VAL A 22 -6.07 4.76 -6.37
CA VAL A 22 -5.42 6.04 -6.67
C VAL A 22 -3.92 5.85 -6.54
N ALA A 23 -3.18 6.13 -7.62
CA ALA A 23 -1.72 6.13 -7.61
C ALA A 23 -1.17 7.54 -7.45
N PHE A 24 -0.18 7.68 -6.58
CA PHE A 24 0.53 8.93 -6.33
C PHE A 24 1.62 9.09 -7.38
N ASP A 25 1.78 10.30 -7.93
CA ASP A 25 2.61 10.47 -9.13
C ASP A 25 4.11 10.32 -8.87
N GLN A 26 4.53 10.49 -7.61
CA GLN A 26 5.92 10.39 -7.21
C GLN A 26 6.46 8.98 -7.49
N LEU A 27 7.43 8.93 -8.42
CA LEU A 27 8.23 7.75 -8.69
C LEU A 27 9.26 7.55 -7.57
N ILE A 28 9.32 6.34 -7.03
CA ILE A 28 10.35 5.90 -6.08
C ILE A 28 11.20 4.84 -6.77
N SER A 29 12.51 5.10 -6.89
CA SER A 29 13.45 4.22 -7.60
C SER A 29 14.76 3.95 -6.84
N SER A 30 14.91 4.52 -5.64
CA SER A 30 16.07 4.31 -4.76
C SER A 30 15.71 4.74 -3.33
N GLY A 31 16.53 4.31 -2.36
CA GLY A 31 16.39 4.71 -0.96
C GLY A 31 15.29 3.95 -0.22
N ILE A 32 15.03 4.39 1.01
CA ILE A 32 14.00 3.83 1.88
C ILE A 32 12.93 4.89 2.10
N TRP A 33 11.70 4.60 1.69
CA TRP A 33 10.61 5.57 1.69
C TRP A 33 9.44 5.12 2.54
N LYS A 34 8.86 6.06 3.29
CA LYS A 34 7.64 5.88 4.06
C LYS A 34 6.56 6.83 3.55
N PHE A 35 5.48 6.25 3.07
CA PHE A 35 4.25 6.95 2.73
C PHE A 35 3.23 6.70 3.84
N THR A 36 2.71 7.76 4.45
CA THR A 36 1.78 7.71 5.58
C THR A 36 0.47 8.37 5.21
N ALA A 37 -0.63 7.68 5.48
CA ALA A 37 -1.99 8.16 5.30
C ALA A 37 -2.86 7.77 6.50
N LYS A 38 -3.92 8.53 6.75
CA LYS A 38 -4.90 8.25 7.79
C LYS A 38 -6.24 7.86 7.17
N GLY A 39 -6.81 6.74 7.60
CA GLY A 39 -8.16 6.36 7.19
C GLY A 39 -9.19 7.16 7.98
N ASN A 40 -9.56 8.36 7.54
CA ASN A 40 -10.51 9.20 8.29
C ASN A 40 -11.91 8.58 8.35
N ILE A 41 -12.36 8.00 7.23
CA ILE A 41 -13.61 7.25 7.15
C ILE A 41 -13.32 5.98 6.34
N ILE A 42 -13.41 4.83 6.99
CA ILE A 42 -13.26 3.50 6.40
C ILE A 42 -14.53 2.72 6.73
N ARG A 43 -15.45 2.59 5.76
CA ARG A 43 -16.78 1.99 5.98
C ARG A 43 -16.80 0.47 5.79
N ASN A 44 -15.91 -0.03 4.94
CA ASN A 44 -15.68 -1.44 4.69
C ASN A 44 -14.16 -1.63 4.58
N ALA A 45 -13.68 -2.54 3.74
CA ALA A 45 -12.26 -2.64 3.45
C ALA A 45 -11.75 -1.49 2.56
N ALA A 46 -10.65 -0.89 2.98
CA ALA A 46 -9.81 0.03 2.20
C ALA A 46 -8.35 -0.43 2.31
N GLY A 47 -7.46 0.19 1.54
CA GLY A 47 -6.08 -0.29 1.50
C GLY A 47 -5.04 0.71 1.05
N ILE A 48 -3.80 0.26 1.16
CA ILE A 48 -2.59 1.03 0.90
C ILE A 48 -1.51 0.10 0.37
N GLY A 49 -0.62 0.61 -0.48
CA GLY A 49 0.54 -0.15 -0.89
C GLY A 49 1.33 0.50 -2.02
N ILE A 50 1.81 -0.34 -2.93
CA ILE A 50 2.61 0.08 -4.08
C ILE A 50 2.15 -0.60 -5.37
N ILE A 51 2.45 0.06 -6.49
CA ILE A 51 2.30 -0.50 -7.83
C ILE A 51 3.60 -0.32 -8.61
N ASP A 52 3.93 -1.31 -9.44
CA ASP A 52 5.03 -1.19 -10.41
C ASP A 52 4.81 0.04 -11.29
N ALA A 53 5.77 0.97 -11.30
CA ALA A 53 5.64 2.21 -12.05
C ALA A 53 5.59 2.01 -13.58
N ARG A 54 5.89 0.82 -14.09
CA ARG A 54 5.69 0.43 -15.50
C ARG A 54 4.22 0.20 -15.85
N GLN A 55 3.35 0.01 -14.87
CA GLN A 55 1.93 -0.13 -15.12
C GLN A 55 1.33 1.22 -15.53
N ILE A 56 1.13 1.38 -16.84
CA ILE A 56 0.62 2.62 -17.44
C ILE A 56 -0.91 2.78 -17.30
N GLU A 57 -1.62 1.68 -17.07
CA GLU A 57 -3.08 1.66 -16.96
C GLU A 57 -3.51 0.94 -15.69
N ILE A 58 -4.36 1.61 -14.91
CA ILE A 58 -5.03 1.04 -13.74
C ILE A 58 -6.50 0.89 -14.12
N PRO A 59 -7.05 -0.33 -14.18
CA PRO A 59 -8.44 -0.53 -14.55
C PRO A 59 -9.36 0.12 -13.51
N HIS A 60 -10.47 0.69 -13.98
CA HIS A 60 -11.53 1.23 -13.14
C HIS A 60 -12.89 0.68 -13.61
N PRO A 61 -13.69 0.02 -12.74
CA PRO A 61 -13.39 -0.29 -11.33
C PRO A 61 -12.17 -1.20 -11.17
N PHE A 62 -11.41 -1.00 -10.09
CA PHE A 62 -10.24 -1.80 -9.77
C PHE A 62 -10.66 -3.06 -9.01
N ASN A 63 -10.30 -4.23 -9.52
CA ASN A 63 -10.52 -5.49 -8.83
C ASN A 63 -9.22 -5.99 -8.20
N ILE A 64 -9.07 -5.76 -6.90
CA ILE A 64 -7.90 -6.19 -6.10
C ILE A 64 -7.63 -7.71 -6.18
N ARG A 65 -8.67 -8.51 -6.46
CA ARG A 65 -8.59 -9.98 -6.51
C ARG A 65 -8.30 -10.52 -7.91
N SER A 66 -8.18 -9.64 -8.90
CA SER A 66 -7.84 -10.00 -10.27
C SER A 66 -6.33 -9.98 -10.45
N SER A 67 -5.78 -11.08 -10.99
CA SER A 67 -4.39 -11.13 -11.46
C SER A 67 -4.21 -10.53 -12.86
N ASN A 68 -5.31 -10.32 -13.60
CA ASN A 68 -5.26 -9.68 -14.91
C ASN A 68 -4.82 -8.22 -14.78
N ASN A 69 -3.66 -7.90 -15.36
CA ASN A 69 -3.08 -6.55 -15.39
C ASN A 69 -2.95 -5.89 -14.00
N ASN A 70 -2.50 -6.67 -13.01
CA ASN A 70 -2.32 -6.20 -11.64
C ASN A 70 -0.86 -6.42 -11.21
N ASN A 71 -0.06 -5.36 -11.24
CA ASN A 71 1.33 -5.35 -10.76
C ASN A 71 1.45 -4.60 -9.41
N SER A 72 0.43 -4.72 -8.57
CA SER A 72 0.41 -4.09 -7.24
C SER A 72 0.72 -5.06 -6.12
N ILE A 73 1.25 -4.50 -5.03
CA ILE A 73 1.24 -5.06 -3.69
C ILE A 73 0.36 -4.13 -2.86
N CYS A 74 -0.75 -4.63 -2.35
CA CYS A 74 -1.71 -3.80 -1.63
C CYS A 74 -2.23 -4.54 -0.40
N TYR A 75 -2.10 -3.91 0.75
CA TYR A 75 -2.72 -4.38 1.98
C TYR A 75 -4.16 -3.87 2.02
N PHE A 76 -5.13 -4.77 2.07
CA PHE A 76 -6.56 -4.47 1.97
C PHE A 76 -7.36 -5.43 2.85
N GLY A 77 -8.16 -4.87 3.76
CA GLY A 77 -8.71 -5.63 4.89
C GLY A 77 -7.57 -6.11 5.79
N GLU A 78 -7.52 -7.41 6.05
CA GLU A 78 -6.46 -8.10 6.82
C GLU A 78 -5.46 -8.87 5.92
N THR A 79 -5.49 -8.64 4.62
CA THR A 79 -4.77 -9.46 3.63
C THR A 79 -3.83 -8.60 2.78
N VAL A 80 -2.60 -9.05 2.60
CA VAL A 80 -1.72 -8.49 1.55
C VAL A 80 -2.00 -9.19 0.22
N TRP A 81 -2.42 -8.42 -0.77
CA TRP A 81 -2.67 -8.88 -2.13
C TRP A 81 -1.45 -8.57 -2.99
N ILE A 82 -0.85 -9.61 -3.56
CA ILE A 82 0.30 -9.52 -4.46
C ILE A 82 -0.19 -9.96 -5.84
N LYS A 83 -0.27 -9.02 -6.79
CA LYS A 83 -0.72 -9.30 -8.16
C LYS A 83 -2.06 -10.05 -8.22
N GLY A 84 -3.01 -9.67 -7.35
CA GLY A 84 -4.32 -10.31 -7.28
C GLY A 84 -4.40 -11.55 -6.39
N ILE A 85 -3.29 -12.03 -5.83
CA ILE A 85 -3.23 -13.23 -4.99
C ILE A 85 -3.12 -12.79 -3.52
N GLY A 86 -4.13 -13.11 -2.73
CA GLY A 86 -4.15 -12.82 -1.29
C GLY A 86 -3.22 -13.72 -0.50
N LYS A 87 -2.48 -13.13 0.46
CA LYS A 87 -1.67 -13.81 1.46
C LYS A 87 -2.17 -13.39 2.85
N ILE A 88 -2.66 -14.37 3.60
CA ILE A 88 -3.20 -14.17 4.95
C ILE A 88 -2.10 -14.47 5.96
N CYS A 89 -1.93 -13.60 6.94
CA CYS A 89 -1.08 -13.83 8.11
C CYS A 89 -1.94 -13.64 9.36
N SER A 90 -1.91 -14.62 10.27
CA SER A 90 -2.86 -14.80 11.37
C SER A 90 -2.94 -13.64 12.36
N ASP A 91 -1.90 -12.81 12.43
CA ASP A 91 -1.79 -11.72 13.40
C ASP A 91 -1.87 -10.33 12.74
N SER A 92 -2.33 -10.26 11.49
CA SER A 92 -2.47 -8.98 10.77
C SER A 92 -3.75 -8.26 11.20
N GLU A 93 -3.66 -6.95 11.37
CA GLU A 93 -4.78 -6.11 11.77
C GLU A 93 -5.46 -5.47 10.56
N GLU A 94 -6.78 -5.51 10.52
CA GLU A 94 -7.54 -4.74 9.53
C GLU A 94 -7.44 -3.23 9.79
N ILE A 95 -7.26 -2.45 8.72
CA ILE A 95 -7.29 -0.97 8.76
C ILE A 95 -8.70 -0.48 9.12
N LYS A 96 -8.79 0.39 10.13
CA LYS A 96 -10.05 0.96 10.61
C LYS A 96 -10.07 2.48 10.50
N SER A 97 -11.26 3.05 10.66
CA SER A 97 -11.43 4.50 10.76
C SER A 97 -10.63 5.04 11.95
N GLY A 98 -9.82 6.06 11.72
CA GLY A 98 -8.94 6.69 12.69
C GLY A 98 -7.49 6.22 12.63
N ASP A 99 -7.20 5.08 12.00
CA ASP A 99 -5.85 4.52 11.96
C ASP A 99 -4.90 5.35 11.10
N GLU A 100 -3.69 5.54 11.59
CA GLU A 100 -2.56 6.02 10.80
C GLU A 100 -1.81 4.81 10.23
N VAL A 101 -1.76 4.73 8.90
CA VAL A 101 -1.19 3.60 8.18
C VAL A 101 0.00 4.07 7.35
N SER A 102 1.09 3.32 7.38
CA SER A 102 2.28 3.60 6.59
C SER A 102 2.67 2.43 5.70
N ALA A 103 2.88 2.71 4.41
CA ALA A 103 3.59 1.84 3.49
C ALA A 103 5.07 2.20 3.47
N ILE A 104 5.93 1.21 3.72
CA ILE A 104 7.38 1.39 3.75
C ILE A 104 7.99 0.55 2.64
N VAL A 105 8.74 1.20 1.76
CA VAL A 105 9.50 0.58 0.67
C VAL A 105 10.97 0.74 0.99
N ASP A 106 11.69 -0.36 1.04
CA ASP A 106 13.14 -0.41 1.14
C ASP A 106 13.71 -0.94 -0.17
N LEU A 107 14.29 -0.04 -0.97
CA LEU A 107 14.98 -0.35 -2.23
C LEU A 107 16.50 -0.48 -2.05
N GLU A 108 17.02 -0.35 -0.83
CA GLU A 108 18.45 -0.50 -0.55
C GLU A 108 18.78 -1.94 -0.12
N SER A 109 17.85 -2.60 0.57
CA SER A 109 17.95 -4.01 0.93
C SER A 109 17.95 -4.92 -0.30
N TYR A 110 18.70 -6.03 -0.23
CA TYR A 110 18.66 -7.07 -1.25
C TYR A 110 18.27 -8.42 -0.62
N PRO A 111 17.05 -8.94 -0.92
CA PRO A 111 16.04 -8.39 -1.83
C PRO A 111 15.37 -7.12 -1.28
N HIS A 112 14.82 -6.28 -2.17
CA HIS A 112 13.98 -5.14 -1.77
C HIS A 112 12.85 -5.61 -0.85
N ALA A 113 12.43 -4.78 0.10
CA ALA A 113 11.43 -5.13 1.10
C ALA A 113 10.29 -4.10 1.18
N PHE A 114 9.06 -4.60 1.29
CA PHE A 114 7.85 -3.80 1.44
C PHE A 114 7.12 -4.22 2.71
N ASN A 115 6.77 -3.24 3.54
CA ASN A 115 6.18 -3.46 4.86
C ASN A 115 5.05 -2.47 5.12
N ILE A 116 4.12 -2.87 5.97
CA ILE A 116 3.03 -2.02 6.46
C ILE A 116 3.21 -1.75 7.94
N LYS A 117 2.90 -0.52 8.36
CA LYS A 117 2.65 -0.19 9.76
C LYS A 117 1.23 0.31 9.94
N ILE A 118 0.58 -0.09 11.02
CA ILE A 118 -0.71 0.46 11.49
C ILE A 118 -0.46 0.98 12.90
N ASN A 119 -0.78 2.25 13.17
CA ASN A 119 -0.61 2.90 14.47
C ASN A 119 0.78 2.69 15.11
N ASN A 120 1.83 2.82 14.28
CA ASN A 120 3.25 2.57 14.60
C ASN A 120 3.67 1.10 14.82
N GLU A 121 2.77 0.14 14.71
CA GLU A 121 3.06 -1.30 14.81
C GLU A 121 3.27 -1.92 13.42
N ILE A 122 4.36 -2.66 13.24
CA ILE A 122 4.66 -3.35 11.98
C ILE A 122 3.74 -4.56 11.85
N GLN A 123 3.07 -4.67 10.70
CA GLN A 123 2.26 -5.84 10.38
C GLN A 123 3.17 -7.06 10.20
N PRO A 124 2.73 -8.27 10.61
CA PRO A 124 3.56 -9.46 10.76
C PRO A 124 3.95 -10.14 9.43
N PHE A 125 4.12 -9.38 8.36
CA PHE A 125 4.54 -9.87 7.05
C PHE A 125 5.49 -8.86 6.37
N THR A 126 6.24 -9.37 5.40
CA THR A 126 7.01 -8.53 4.47
C THR A 126 6.88 -9.08 3.06
N VAL A 127 6.85 -8.20 2.07
CA VAL A 127 6.89 -8.60 0.66
C VAL A 127 8.26 -8.28 0.10
N ILE A 128 8.88 -9.26 -0.54
CA ILE A 128 10.24 -9.16 -1.06
C ILE A 128 10.31 -9.37 -2.57
N SER A 129 11.42 -8.93 -3.17
CA SER A 129 11.76 -9.16 -4.58
C SER A 129 10.81 -8.50 -5.58
N PHE A 130 10.22 -7.35 -5.22
CA PHE A 130 9.39 -6.55 -6.13
C PHE A 130 10.24 -5.58 -6.97
N PRO A 131 9.66 -4.96 -8.02
CA PRO A 131 10.36 -4.07 -8.95
C PRO A 131 11.13 -2.92 -8.29
N ASP A 132 12.18 -2.46 -8.98
CA ASP A 132 13.06 -1.35 -8.59
C ASP A 132 12.44 0.04 -8.75
N ARG A 133 11.23 0.13 -9.27
CA ARG A 133 10.50 1.39 -9.46
C ARG A 133 9.04 1.23 -9.13
N VAL A 134 8.59 2.02 -8.15
CA VAL A 134 7.23 1.89 -7.62
C VAL A 134 6.58 3.26 -7.44
N LYS A 135 5.26 3.27 -7.43
CA LYS A 135 4.43 4.40 -6.98
C LYS A 135 3.58 3.94 -5.81
N PHE A 136 3.39 4.81 -4.82
CA PHE A 136 2.47 4.53 -3.72
C PHE A 136 1.03 4.60 -4.20
N ILE A 137 0.17 3.79 -3.59
CA ILE A 137 -1.25 3.70 -3.91
C ILE A 137 -2.11 3.74 -2.65
N LEU A 138 -3.33 4.24 -2.82
CA LEU A 138 -4.45 4.05 -1.89
C LEU A 138 -5.59 3.36 -2.63
N THR A 139 -6.31 2.48 -1.93
CA THR A 139 -7.51 1.83 -2.45
C THR A 139 -8.72 2.15 -1.58
N PHE A 140 -9.86 2.31 -2.25
CA PHE A 140 -11.15 2.68 -1.67
C PHE A 140 -12.14 1.58 -2.04
N GLY A 141 -12.91 1.09 -1.06
CA GLY A 141 -13.85 0.00 -1.26
C GLY A 141 -15.28 0.45 -1.43
N THR A 142 -15.68 1.56 -0.81
CA THR A 142 -17.08 1.99 -0.75
C THR A 142 -17.25 3.51 -0.76
N MET A 143 -18.43 3.96 -1.21
CA MET A 143 -18.75 5.38 -1.25
C MET A 143 -18.62 6.03 0.13
N ASN A 144 -17.97 7.20 0.15
CA ASN A 144 -17.58 7.97 1.32
C ASN A 144 -16.41 7.43 2.13
N ASP A 145 -15.66 6.44 1.63
CA ASP A 145 -14.33 6.19 2.16
C ASP A 145 -13.45 7.44 1.96
N GLU A 146 -12.70 7.80 3.00
CA GLU A 146 -11.85 8.99 3.07
C GLU A 146 -10.47 8.63 3.61
N TRP A 147 -9.47 8.92 2.79
CA TRP A 147 -8.07 8.89 3.17
C TRP A 147 -7.53 10.30 3.26
N GLU A 148 -6.75 10.58 4.31
CA GLU A 148 -5.98 11.80 4.45
C GLU A 148 -4.50 11.49 4.24
N PHE A 149 -3.87 12.20 3.31
CA PHE A 149 -2.42 12.11 3.12
C PHE A 149 -1.70 12.87 4.24
N ILE A 150 -0.85 12.15 4.98
CA ILE A 150 -0.11 12.72 6.11
C ILE A 150 1.30 13.10 5.69
N SER A 151 2.07 12.19 5.10
CA SER A 151 3.42 12.50 4.64
C SER A 151 4.00 11.49 3.67
N LEU A 152 5.00 11.93 2.91
CA LEU A 152 5.93 11.09 2.18
C LEU A 152 7.35 11.49 2.61
N LYS A 153 8.11 10.56 3.18
CA LYS A 153 9.45 10.83 3.73
C LYS A 153 10.43 9.75 3.32
N GLU A 154 11.61 10.16 2.92
CA GLU A 154 12.77 9.27 2.89
C GLU A 154 13.26 9.00 4.33
N LEU A 155 13.75 7.80 4.59
CA LEU A 155 14.20 7.33 5.89
C LEU A 155 15.68 6.95 5.81
N ASP A 156 16.42 7.20 6.89
CA ASP A 156 17.82 6.77 7.00
C ASP A 156 17.97 5.25 7.20
N LYS A 157 16.89 4.57 7.63
CA LYS A 157 16.89 3.13 7.92
C LYS A 157 15.52 2.49 7.74
N GLY A 158 15.52 1.24 7.32
CA GLY A 158 14.35 0.39 7.21
C GLY A 158 13.72 0.00 8.54
N PRO A 159 12.51 -0.57 8.52
CA PRO A 159 11.87 -1.14 9.70
C PRO A 159 12.64 -2.35 10.23
N ASP A 160 12.56 -2.60 11.54
CA ASP A 160 13.10 -3.82 12.14
C ASP A 160 12.22 -5.03 11.78
N LEU A 161 12.74 -5.93 10.95
CA LEU A 161 12.05 -7.13 10.47
C LEU A 161 12.44 -8.39 11.25
N SER A 162 13.20 -8.28 12.33
CA SER A 162 13.67 -9.42 13.12
C SER A 162 12.54 -10.27 13.71
N ARG A 163 11.37 -9.65 13.91
CA ARG A 163 10.15 -10.30 14.43
C ARG A 163 9.30 -10.98 13.35
N ILE A 164 9.61 -10.78 12.07
CA ILE A 164 8.86 -11.38 10.97
C ILE A 164 9.46 -12.75 10.64
N GLU A 165 8.68 -13.78 10.95
CA GLU A 165 9.02 -15.17 10.63
C GLU A 165 9.22 -15.39 9.13
N GLU A 166 10.10 -16.31 8.77
CA GLU A 166 10.44 -16.59 7.37
C GLU A 166 9.22 -17.00 6.52
N ARG A 167 8.27 -17.75 7.10
CA ARG A 167 7.02 -18.15 6.42
C ARG A 167 6.12 -16.97 6.03
N TRP A 168 6.31 -15.80 6.65
CA TRP A 168 5.57 -14.57 6.37
C TRP A 168 6.34 -13.57 5.50
N ARG A 169 7.41 -14.05 4.87
CA ARG A 169 8.14 -13.33 3.82
C ARG A 169 7.60 -13.78 2.46
N PHE A 170 6.70 -12.98 1.90
CA PHE A 170 6.06 -13.30 0.63
C PHE A 170 6.87 -12.75 -0.54
N LYS A 171 7.04 -13.55 -1.59
CA LYS A 171 7.71 -13.10 -2.81
C LYS A 171 6.71 -12.44 -3.77
N TYR A 172 7.18 -11.42 -4.48
CA TYR A 172 6.52 -10.87 -5.64
C TYR A 172 6.70 -11.81 -6.85
N GLU A 173 5.83 -12.82 -6.96
CA GLU A 173 5.80 -13.80 -8.07
C GLU A 173 4.48 -13.70 -8.85
#